data_AF-A0A2V9AMN5-F1
#
_entry.id   AF-A0A2V9AMN5-F1
#
_cell.length_a   1.000
_cell.length_b   1.000
_cell.length_c   1.000
_cell.angle_alpha   90.00
_cell.angle_beta   90.00
_cell.angle_gamma   90.00
#
_symmetry.space_group_name_H-M   'P 1'
#
loop_
_entity.id
_entity.type
_entity.pdbx_description
1 polymer ?
#
loop_
_entity_poly.entity_id
_entity_poly.type
_entity_poly.pdbx_seq_one_letter_code
_entity_poly.pdbx_strand_id
1 'polypeptide(L)' 'MRGEEFQLWKLTARAGFSATVVCDDANNNIIYTMEIEYTDFPLNEIKFDFANNVILLLSEY' A
#
# COMPACT_ATOMS: atom_id res chain seq x y z
N MET A 1 14.63 17.50 -3.59
CA MET A 1 13.89 16.30 -4.02
C MET A 1 13.00 15.98 -2.83
N ARG A 2 11.82 16.61 -2.75
CA ARG A 2 11.00 16.58 -1.53
C ARG A 2 10.27 15.25 -1.53
N GLY A 3 10.55 14.41 -0.53
CA GLY A 3 9.65 13.32 -0.21
C GLY A 3 8.30 13.95 0.09
N GLU A 4 7.32 13.67 -0.75
CA GLU A 4 5.93 13.96 -0.43
C GLU A 4 5.68 13.35 0.94
N GLU A 5 5.29 14.18 1.90
CA GLU A 5 5.26 13.84 3.33
C GLU A 5 4.28 12.71 3.65
N PHE A 6 3.55 12.23 2.64
CA PHE A 6 2.48 11.26 2.72
C PHE A 6 2.36 10.50 1.40
N GLN A 7 2.52 9.18 1.45
CA GLN A 7 2.27 8.26 0.34
C GLN A 7 1.14 7.32 0.71
N LEU A 8 0.19 7.13 -0.19
CA LEU A 8 -0.94 6.23 0.01
C LEU A 8 -0.61 4.87 -0.60
N TRP A 9 -0.59 3.83 0.22
CA TRP A 9 -0.31 2.48 -0.24
C TRP A 9 -1.57 1.62 -0.13
N LYS A 10 -1.89 0.94 -1.22
CA LYS A 10 -3.01 0.02 -1.31
C LYS A 10 -2.49 -1.38 -1.66
N LEU A 11 -2.64 -2.32 -0.73
CA LEU A 11 -2.35 -3.73 -0.96
C LEU A 11 -3.67 -4.47 -1.20
N THR A 12 -3.74 -5.15 -2.34
CA THR A 12 -4.87 -6.01 -2.72
C THR A 12 -4.39 -7.45 -2.78
N ALA A 13 -4.82 -8.28 -1.85
CA ALA A 13 -4.56 -9.71 -1.91
C ALA A 13 -5.44 -10.35 -2.99
N ARG A 14 -4.86 -11.28 -3.73
CA ARG A 14 -5.46 -12.06 -4.82
C ARG A 14 -5.50 -13.53 -4.42
N ALA A 15 -6.37 -14.29 -5.09
CA ALA A 15 -6.46 -15.73 -4.89
C ALA A 15 -5.11 -16.41 -5.18
N GLY A 16 -4.70 -17.33 -4.30
CA GLY A 16 -3.42 -18.04 -4.42
C GLY A 16 -2.26 -17.38 -3.66
N PHE A 17 -2.56 -16.65 -2.58
CA PHE A 17 -1.57 -15.98 -1.73
C PHE A 17 -0.76 -14.90 -2.47
N SER A 18 -1.19 -14.42 -3.64
CA SER A 18 -0.51 -13.29 -4.28
C SER A 18 -1.11 -11.96 -3.80
N ALA A 19 -0.38 -10.87 -3.92
CA ALA A 19 -0.94 -9.53 -3.69
C ALA A 19 -0.38 -8.51 -4.67
N THR A 20 -1.10 -7.41 -4.86
CA THR A 20 -0.63 -6.27 -5.64
C THR A 20 -0.65 -5.05 -4.75
N VAL A 21 0.49 -4.38 -4.67
CA VAL A 21 0.70 -3.16 -3.91
C VAL A 21 0.80 -2.01 -4.89
N VAL A 22 -0.01 -0.97 -4.67
CA VAL A 22 -0.01 0.25 -5.48
C VAL A 22 0.27 1.42 -4.55
N CYS A 23 1.23 2.26 -4.91
CA CYS A 23 1.55 3.50 -4.23
C CYS A 23 1.04 4.69 -5.05
N ASP A 24 0.33 5.58 -4.36
CA ASP A 24 -0.19 6.84 -4.87
C ASP A 24 0.49 8.01 -4.14
N ASP A 25 0.79 9.09 -4.88
CA ASP A 25 1.42 10.31 -4.38
C ASP A 25 0.47 11.27 -3.64
N ALA A 26 -0.73 10.79 -3.26
CA ALA A 26 -1.82 11.59 -2.72
C ALA A 26 -2.36 12.67 -3.69
N ASN A 27 -1.90 12.66 -4.93
CA ASN A 27 -2.38 13.48 -6.03
C ASN A 27 -3.05 12.63 -7.13
N ASN A 28 -3.50 11.42 -6.78
CA ASN A 28 -4.10 10.43 -7.69
C ASN A 28 -3.13 9.93 -8.79
N ASN A 29 -1.82 10.11 -8.63
CA ASN A 29 -0.85 9.48 -9.53
C ASN A 29 -0.27 8.23 -8.90
N ILE A 30 -0.44 7.12 -9.62
CA ILE A 30 0.23 5.87 -9.30
C ILE A 30 1.72 6.04 -9.62
N ILE A 31 2.52 6.22 -8.59
CA ILE A 31 3.98 6.37 -8.70
C ILE A 31 4.70 5.03 -8.65
N TYR A 32 4.07 4.01 -8.08
CA TYR A 32 4.70 2.69 -7.94
C TYR A 32 3.67 1.57 -7.87
N THR A 33 3.99 0.45 -8.52
CA THR A 33 3.21 -0.79 -8.44
C THR A 33 4.17 -1.95 -8.25
N MET A 34 3.89 -2.80 -7.27
CA MET A 34 4.63 -4.01 -6.99
C MET A 34 3.67 -5.20 -6.91
N GLU A 35 4.06 -6.31 -7.52
CA GLU A 35 3.37 -7.58 -7.35
C GLU A 35 4.13 -8.44 -6.33
N ILE A 36 3.39 -8.96 -5.36
CA ILE A 36 3.84 -9.88 -4.33
C ILE A 36 3.39 -11.27 -4.76
N GLU A 37 4.36 -12.16 -5.00
CA GLU A 37 4.10 -13.53 -5.44
C GLU A 37 3.48 -14.40 -4.32
N TYR A 38 3.82 -14.10 -3.06
CA TYR A 38 3.32 -14.82 -1.88
C TYR A 38 3.14 -13.90 -0.66
N THR A 39 1.95 -13.91 -0.05
CA THR A 39 1.54 -13.22 1.17
C THR A 39 0.55 -14.08 1.94
N ASP A 40 0.68 -14.13 3.27
CA ASP A 40 -0.28 -14.83 4.13
C ASP A 40 -1.38 -13.91 4.68
N PHE A 41 -1.44 -12.66 4.18
CA PHE A 41 -2.33 -11.63 4.71
C PHE A 41 -3.80 -12.12 4.70
N PRO A 42 -4.49 -12.10 5.85
CA PRO A 42 -5.86 -12.59 5.96
C PRO A 42 -6.89 -11.65 5.32
N LEU A 43 -6.51 -10.40 5.01
CA LEU A 43 -7.37 -9.37 4.45
C LEU A 43 -7.24 -9.32 2.92
N ASN A 44 -8.38 -9.24 2.23
CA ASN A 44 -8.42 -9.12 0.76
C ASN A 44 -7.91 -7.75 0.27
N GLU A 45 -8.09 -6.70 1.05
CA GLU A 45 -7.63 -5.34 0.74
C GLU A 45 -7.22 -4.65 2.04
N ILE A 46 -6.08 -3.96 2.01
CA ILE A 46 -5.63 -3.09 3.09
C ILE A 46 -5.03 -1.81 2.52
N LYS A 47 -5.30 -0.70 3.21
CA LYS A 47 -4.73 0.60 2.90
C LYS A 47 -3.89 1.06 4.07
N PHE A 48 -2.73 1.63 3.78
CA PHE A 48 -1.84 2.18 4.78
C PHE A 48 -1.13 3.39 4.22
N ASP A 49 -0.80 4.31 5.11
CA ASP A 49 -0.17 5.56 4.76
C ASP A 49 1.30 5.48 5.16
N PHE A 50 2.20 5.96 4.31
CA PHE A 50 3.60 6.10 4.62
C PHE A 50 3.94 7.57 4.75
N ALA A 51 4.20 8.01 5.97
CA ALA A 51 4.50 9.39 6.30
C ALA A 51 5.64 9.46 7.31
N ASN A 52 6.63 10.32 7.09
CA ASN A 52 7.74 10.54 8.03
C ASN A 52 8.47 9.24 8.47
N ASN A 53 8.69 8.30 7.54
CA ASN A 53 9.26 6.97 7.81
C ASN A 53 8.42 6.08 8.75
N VAL A 54 7.14 6.39 8.92
CA VAL A 54 6.17 5.59 9.69
C VAL A 54 5.13 5.03 8.72
N ILE A 55 4.86 3.73 8.82
CA ILE A 55 3.72 3.10 8.16
C ILE A 55 2.54 3.13 9.13
N LEU A 56 1.47 3.80 8.73
CA LEU A 56 0.22 3.94 9.47
C LEU A 56 -0.83 3.04 8.84
N LEU A 57 -1.29 2.03 9.56
CA LEU A 57 -2.39 1.18 9.13
C LEU A 57 -3.71 1.93 9.33
N LEU A 58 -4.43 2.21 8.26
CA LEU A 58 -5.75 2.84 8.33
C LEU A 58 -6.84 1.90 8.87
N SER A 59 -6.49 0.63 9.12
CA SER A 59 -7.42 -0.44 9.52
C SER A 59 -7.66 -0.55 11.03
N GLU A 60 -7.16 0.39 11.83
CA GLU A 60 -7.39 0.41 13.29
C GLU A 60 -8.32 1.58 13.66
N TYR A 61 -9.58 1.50 13.22
CA TYR A 61 -10.71 2.29 13.78
C TYR A 61 -12.03 1.54 13.64
#